data_AF-A0A2K8ZA67-F1
#
_entry.id   AF-A0A2K8ZA67-F1
#
_cell.length_a   1.000
_cell.length_b   1.000
_cell.length_c   1.000
_cell.angle_alpha   90.00
_cell.angle_beta   90.00
_cell.angle_gamma   90.00
#
_symmetry.space_group_name_H-M   'P 1'
#
loop_
_entity.id
_entity.type
_entity.pdbx_description
1 polymer ?
#
loop_
_entity_poly.entity_id
_entity_poly.type
_entity_poly.pdbx_seq_one_letter_code
_entity_poly.pdbx_strand_id
1 'polypeptide(L)'
;MYQIRRILQLRQQGYSKRAIAATLAVARSTVDQYLATIEGHFATLDQALSWQDDQLHRLLAQPLIPKVDRIGDLYERFTGFDVQLSKPGVTRFLLWSLYKQHNPDGLQYTQFCLRYKQWLQTQRTVMHIEHKAGDKLFVDYAGKRLTVMDATTNQPVIYEFFLAS
;
A
#
# COMPACT_ATOMS: atom_id res chain seq x y z
N MET A 1 -26.52 -1.51 -15.52
CA MET A 1 -25.06 -1.32 -15.67
C MET A 1 -24.74 -0.77 -17.06
N TYR A 2 -25.37 0.36 -17.45
CA TYR A 2 -25.42 0.86 -18.84
C TYR A 2 -24.65 2.18 -19.05
N GLN A 3 -24.00 2.70 -18.01
CA GLN A 3 -23.47 4.06 -18.02
C GLN A 3 -22.19 4.19 -18.87
N ILE A 4 -21.32 3.18 -18.91
CA ILE A 4 -20.06 3.23 -19.67
C ILE A 4 -20.32 3.32 -21.19
N ARG A 5 -21.15 2.40 -21.72
CA ARG A 5 -21.55 2.42 -23.13
C ARG A 5 -22.23 3.74 -23.50
N ARG A 6 -23.05 4.29 -22.59
CA ARG A 6 -23.72 5.56 -22.82
C ARG A 6 -22.76 6.76 -22.82
N ILE A 7 -21.74 6.75 -21.96
CA ILE A 7 -20.64 7.75 -21.98
C ILE A 7 -19.95 7.75 -23.35
N LEU A 8 -19.63 6.56 -23.88
CA LEU A 8 -18.99 6.41 -25.18
C LEU A 8 -19.85 6.92 -26.34
N GLN A 9 -21.13 6.54 -26.36
CA GLN A 9 -22.08 7.00 -27.38
C GLN A 9 -22.24 8.53 -27.38
N LEU A 10 -22.41 9.14 -26.20
CA LEU A 10 -22.53 10.60 -26.09
C LEU A 10 -21.22 11.29 -26.50
N ARG A 11 -20.07 10.70 -26.19
CA ARG A 11 -18.78 11.22 -26.63
C ARG A 11 -18.62 11.18 -28.15
N GLN A 12 -19.05 10.09 -28.79
CA GLN A 12 -19.07 9.95 -30.25
C GLN A 12 -20.01 10.96 -30.92
N GLN A 13 -21.13 11.29 -30.27
CA GLN A 13 -22.08 12.32 -30.71
C GLN A 13 -21.56 13.76 -30.50
N GLY A 14 -20.32 13.94 -30.02
CA GLY A 14 -19.69 15.25 -29.86
C GLY A 14 -20.02 15.98 -28.55
N TYR A 15 -20.70 15.32 -27.60
CA TYR A 15 -20.97 15.96 -26.31
C TYR A 15 -19.68 16.23 -25.53
N SER A 16 -19.65 17.38 -24.85
CA SER A 16 -18.56 17.72 -23.93
C SER A 16 -18.60 16.82 -22.70
N LYS A 17 -17.44 16.54 -22.09
CA LYS A 17 -17.35 15.73 -20.86
C LYS A 17 -18.25 16.27 -19.73
N ARG A 18 -18.41 17.60 -19.66
CA ARG A 18 -19.31 18.28 -18.72
C ARG A 18 -20.78 17.97 -19.01
N ALA A 19 -21.18 18.02 -20.28
CA ALA A 19 -22.54 17.68 -20.69
C ALA A 19 -22.86 16.21 -20.42
N ILE A 20 -21.93 15.30 -20.71
CA ILE A 20 -22.07 13.85 -20.44
C ILE A 20 -22.29 13.59 -18.93
N ALA A 21 -21.47 14.21 -18.08
CA ALA A 21 -21.58 14.10 -16.62
C ALA A 21 -22.95 14.56 -16.11
N ALA A 22 -23.44 15.70 -16.63
CA ALA A 22 -24.76 16.23 -16.29
C ALA A 22 -25.90 15.33 -16.78
N THR A 23 -25.83 14.82 -18.02
CA THR A 23 -26.87 13.97 -18.62
C THR A 23 -26.99 12.61 -17.93
N LEU A 24 -25.89 12.03 -17.46
CA LEU A 24 -25.87 10.71 -16.85
C LEU A 24 -25.88 10.73 -15.32
N ALA A 25 -25.91 11.92 -14.71
CA ALA A 25 -25.78 12.11 -13.27
C ALA A 25 -24.55 11.39 -12.67
N VAL A 26 -23.43 11.45 -13.38
CA VAL A 26 -22.14 10.85 -12.97
C VAL A 26 -21.15 11.97 -12.67
N ALA A 27 -20.27 11.76 -11.68
CA ALA A 27 -19.21 12.70 -11.36
C ALA A 27 -18.32 12.96 -12.59
N ARG A 28 -17.99 14.24 -12.83
CA ARG A 28 -17.13 14.65 -13.95
C ARG A 28 -15.78 13.94 -13.92
N SER A 29 -15.19 13.77 -12.74
CA SER A 29 -13.93 13.04 -12.54
C SER A 29 -14.01 11.59 -13.03
N THR A 30 -15.15 10.92 -12.85
CA THR A 30 -15.39 9.56 -13.36
C THR A 30 -15.47 9.53 -14.89
N VAL A 31 -16.15 10.52 -15.51
CA VAL A 31 -16.21 10.63 -16.98
C VAL A 31 -14.82 10.92 -17.56
N ASP A 32 -14.07 11.83 -16.94
CA ASP A 32 -12.70 12.15 -17.33
C ASP A 32 -11.80 10.91 -17.24
N GLN A 33 -11.90 10.18 -16.13
CA GLN A 33 -11.15 8.94 -15.89
C GLN A 33 -11.47 7.86 -16.93
N TYR A 34 -12.76 7.61 -17.19
CA TYR A 34 -13.17 6.55 -18.11
C TYR A 34 -12.76 6.84 -19.55
N LEU A 35 -12.94 8.09 -20.00
CA LEU A 35 -12.53 8.48 -21.34
C LEU A 35 -11.00 8.41 -21.51
N ALA A 36 -10.23 8.86 -20.52
CA ALA A 36 -8.77 8.77 -20.57
C ALA A 36 -8.27 7.31 -20.65
N THR A 37 -8.87 6.40 -19.88
CA THR A 37 -8.52 4.97 -19.93
C THR A 37 -8.86 4.34 -21.29
N ILE A 38 -9.99 4.73 -21.89
CA ILE A 38 -10.44 4.18 -23.18
C ILE A 38 -9.62 4.75 -24.34
N GLU A 39 -9.37 6.06 -24.36
CA GLU A 39 -8.51 6.72 -25.37
C GLU A 39 -7.06 6.20 -25.31
N GLY A 40 -6.60 5.72 -24.14
CA GLY A 40 -5.30 5.07 -23.99
C GLY A 40 -5.25 3.60 -24.43
N HIS A 41 -6.40 2.93 -24.58
CA HIS A 41 -6.49 1.51 -24.94
C HIS A 41 -6.94 1.27 -26.39
N PHE A 42 -7.76 2.17 -26.93
CA PHE A 42 -8.34 2.05 -28.27
C PHE A 42 -7.97 3.26 -29.14
N ALA A 43 -7.71 3.01 -30.42
CA ALA A 43 -7.43 4.08 -31.38
C ALA A 43 -8.69 4.86 -31.76
N THR A 44 -9.86 4.22 -31.71
CA THR A 44 -11.16 4.85 -32.00
C THR A 44 -12.23 4.43 -31.02
N LEU A 45 -13.25 5.29 -30.81
CA LEU A 45 -14.39 4.98 -29.93
C LEU A 45 -15.26 3.84 -30.48
N ASP A 46 -15.27 3.62 -31.81
CA ASP A 46 -15.98 2.50 -32.43
C ASP A 46 -15.41 1.14 -32.01
N GLN A 47 -14.08 1.05 -31.88
CA GLN A 47 -13.43 -0.15 -31.35
C GLN A 47 -13.84 -0.41 -29.91
N ALA A 48 -13.94 0.64 -29.08
CA ALA A 48 -14.42 0.51 -27.70
C ALA A 48 -15.90 0.05 -27.64
N LEU A 49 -16.76 0.55 -28.54
CA LEU A 49 -18.18 0.16 -28.60
C LEU A 49 -18.41 -1.27 -29.12
N SER A 50 -17.44 -1.84 -29.83
CA SER A 50 -17.47 -3.23 -30.29
C SER A 50 -17.31 -4.25 -29.17
N TRP A 51 -16.76 -3.83 -28.02
CA TRP A 51 -16.59 -4.70 -26.85
C TRP A 51 -17.89 -4.88 -26.08
N GLN A 52 -17.98 -6.02 -25.39
CA GLN A 52 -19.08 -6.29 -24.46
C GLN A 52 -18.93 -5.49 -23.17
N ASP A 53 -20.05 -5.21 -22.50
CA ASP A 53 -20.07 -4.37 -21.29
C ASP A 53 -19.19 -4.93 -20.17
N ASP A 54 -19.14 -6.25 -20.02
CA ASP A 54 -18.27 -6.91 -19.02
C ASP A 54 -16.77 -6.74 -19.32
N GLN A 55 -16.41 -6.64 -20.60
CA GLN A 55 -15.02 -6.43 -21.01
C GLN A 55 -14.61 -4.98 -20.78
N LEU A 56 -15.49 -4.04 -21.13
CA LEU A 56 -15.31 -2.61 -20.83
C LEU A 56 -15.24 -2.34 -19.33
N HIS A 57 -16.10 -3.00 -18.55
CA HIS A 57 -16.06 -2.89 -17.10
C HIS A 57 -14.75 -3.45 -16.54
N ARG A 58 -14.28 -4.61 -17.00
CA ARG A 58 -12.98 -5.15 -16.58
C ARG A 58 -11.82 -4.24 -16.92
N LEU A 59 -11.83 -3.60 -18.09
CA LEU A 59 -10.82 -2.61 -18.48
C LEU A 59 -10.80 -1.40 -17.53
N LEU A 60 -11.98 -0.88 -17.20
CA LEU A 60 -12.14 0.30 -16.33
C LEU A 60 -12.02 0.00 -14.83
N ALA A 61 -12.26 -1.25 -14.42
CA ALA A 61 -12.15 -1.72 -13.05
C ALA A 61 -10.71 -2.10 -12.68
N GLN A 62 -9.77 -2.09 -13.63
CA GLN A 62 -8.36 -2.22 -13.27
C GLN A 62 -7.96 -1.00 -12.43
N PRO A 63 -7.52 -1.19 -11.17
CA PRO A 63 -6.92 -0.10 -10.44
C PRO A 63 -5.73 0.39 -11.27
N LEU A 64 -5.67 1.71 -11.51
CA LEU A 64 -4.47 2.37 -11.98
C LEU A 64 -3.37 2.16 -10.93
N ILE A 65 -2.76 0.98 -10.93
CA ILE A 65 -1.39 0.83 -10.50
C ILE A 65 -0.63 1.58 -11.58
N PRO A 66 0.01 2.71 -11.27
CA PRO A 66 0.76 3.43 -12.29
C PRO A 66 1.72 2.44 -12.94
N LYS A 67 1.65 2.30 -14.26
CA LYS A 67 2.70 1.67 -15.07
C LYS A 67 3.95 2.51 -14.87
N VAL A 68 4.73 2.15 -13.86
CA VAL A 68 6.14 2.50 -13.79
C VAL A 68 6.82 1.20 -13.44
N ASP A 69 7.59 0.66 -14.39
CA ASP A 69 8.49 -0.48 -14.22
C ASP A 69 9.39 -0.39 -12.97
N ARG A 70 9.49 0.78 -12.34
CA ARG A 70 10.21 1.02 -11.08
C ARG A 70 9.56 0.43 -9.82
N ILE A 71 8.32 -0.08 -9.90
CA ILE A 71 7.64 -0.66 -8.73
C ILE A 71 8.15 -2.09 -8.43
N GLY A 72 8.57 -2.85 -9.45
CA GLY A 72 9.17 -4.19 -9.27
C GLY A 72 10.42 -4.14 -8.39
N ASP A 73 11.37 -3.27 -8.76
CA ASP A 73 12.59 -3.01 -8.00
C ASP A 73 12.34 -2.58 -6.55
N LEU A 74 11.23 -1.88 -6.30
CA LEU A 74 10.90 -1.41 -4.96
C LEU A 74 10.46 -2.56 -4.05
N TYR A 75 9.72 -3.55 -4.58
CA TYR A 75 9.32 -4.71 -3.79
C TYR A 75 10.50 -5.60 -3.43
N GLU A 76 11.50 -5.74 -4.30
CA GLU A 76 12.74 -6.45 -3.95
C GLU A 76 13.49 -5.74 -2.82
N ARG A 77 13.54 -4.40 -2.85
CA ARG A 77 14.17 -3.58 -1.79
C ARG A 77 13.42 -3.64 -0.45
N PHE A 78 12.13 -3.93 -0.44
CA PHE A 78 11.35 -4.03 0.79
C PHE A 78 11.81 -5.15 1.72
N THR A 79 12.36 -6.25 1.17
CA THR A 79 12.99 -7.31 1.98
C THR A 79 14.14 -6.74 2.84
N GLY A 80 15.03 -5.97 2.22
CA GLY A 80 16.13 -5.31 2.91
C GLY A 80 15.66 -4.22 3.89
N PHE A 81 14.59 -3.51 3.56
CA PHE A 81 14.01 -2.51 4.46
C PHE A 81 13.40 -3.13 5.71
N ASP A 82 12.80 -4.31 5.60
CA ASP A 82 12.22 -5.02 6.75
C ASP A 82 13.30 -5.42 7.77
N VAL A 83 14.43 -5.93 7.28
CA VAL A 83 15.62 -6.23 8.09
C VAL A 83 16.16 -4.97 8.77
N GLN A 84 16.22 -3.84 8.07
CA GLN A 84 16.68 -2.58 8.65
C GLN A 84 15.70 -2.03 9.68
N LEU A 85 14.38 -2.16 9.48
CA LEU A 85 13.35 -1.73 10.43
C LEU A 85 13.35 -2.50 11.74
N SER A 86 13.95 -3.69 11.76
CA SER A 86 14.14 -4.48 12.98
C SER A 86 15.29 -3.94 13.84
N LYS A 87 16.12 -3.02 13.32
CA LYS A 87 17.21 -2.40 14.07
C LYS A 87 16.73 -1.21 14.91
N PRO A 88 17.27 -1.00 16.12
CA PRO A 88 16.94 0.14 16.95
C PRO A 88 17.16 1.47 16.23
N GLY A 89 16.18 2.38 16.31
CA GLY A 89 16.29 3.75 15.77
C GLY A 89 16.02 3.89 14.27
N VAL A 90 15.81 2.80 13.53
CA VAL A 90 15.43 2.88 12.12
C VAL A 90 13.93 3.10 11.98
N THR A 91 13.54 4.12 11.22
CA THR A 91 12.13 4.44 10.96
C THR A 91 11.78 4.32 9.49
N ARG A 92 10.50 4.10 9.19
CA ARG A 92 10.00 4.10 7.80
C ARG A 92 10.27 5.43 7.10
N PHE A 93 10.23 6.54 7.84
CA PHE A 93 10.55 7.86 7.32
C PHE A 93 12.00 7.95 6.88
N LEU A 94 12.94 7.44 7.69
CA LEU A 94 14.37 7.39 7.34
C LEU A 94 14.63 6.56 6.09
N LEU A 95 14.00 5.39 5.97
CA LEU A 95 14.17 4.54 4.79
C LEU A 95 13.55 5.17 3.54
N TRP A 96 12.39 5.82 3.69
CA TRP A 96 11.77 6.58 2.61
C TRP A 96 12.64 7.76 2.15
N SER A 97 13.23 8.53 3.06
CA SER A 97 14.06 9.68 2.69
C SER A 97 15.33 9.25 1.95
N LEU A 98 15.97 8.15 2.38
CA LEU A 98 17.09 7.52 1.64
C LEU A 98 16.66 7.03 0.25
N TYR A 99 15.49 6.40 0.16
CA TYR A 99 14.91 6.00 -1.13
C TYR A 99 14.67 7.21 -2.04
N LYS A 100 14.11 8.30 -1.50
CA LYS A 100 13.74 9.52 -2.23
C LYS A 100 14.97 10.28 -2.74
N GLN A 101 16.09 10.24 -2.00
CA GLN A 101 17.36 10.82 -2.43
C GLN A 101 17.89 10.19 -3.73
N HIS A 102 17.74 8.88 -3.88
CA HIS A 102 18.15 8.14 -5.07
C HIS A 102 17.07 8.08 -6.15
N ASN A 103 15.83 8.45 -5.80
CA ASN A 103 14.67 8.41 -6.69
C ASN A 103 13.88 9.72 -6.58
N PRO A 104 14.34 10.82 -7.20
CA PRO A 104 13.67 12.12 -7.12
C PRO A 104 12.20 12.06 -7.56
N ASP A 105 11.89 11.27 -8.59
CA ASP A 105 10.52 11.04 -9.08
C ASP A 105 9.83 9.84 -8.42
N GLY A 106 10.44 9.26 -7.38
CA GLY A 106 9.94 8.10 -6.66
C GLY A 106 8.71 8.38 -5.80
N LEU A 107 8.18 7.34 -5.15
CA LEU A 107 7.01 7.43 -4.29
C LEU A 107 7.17 8.47 -3.18
N GLN A 108 6.08 9.20 -2.94
CA GLN A 108 5.96 10.06 -1.76
C GLN A 108 5.68 9.22 -0.51
N TYR A 109 5.95 9.78 0.68
CA TYR A 109 5.95 9.04 1.95
C TYR A 109 4.67 8.23 2.20
N THR A 110 3.50 8.83 1.95
CA THR A 110 2.20 8.15 2.12
C THR A 110 2.05 6.94 1.21
N GLN A 111 2.42 7.07 -0.06
CA GLN A 111 2.35 5.98 -1.04
C GLN A 111 3.38 4.90 -0.73
N PHE A 112 4.58 5.28 -0.30
CA PHE A 112 5.61 4.36 0.17
C PHE A 112 5.11 3.49 1.33
N CYS A 113 4.54 4.11 2.37
CA CYS A 113 3.98 3.40 3.51
C CYS A 113 2.84 2.46 3.12
N LEU A 114 1.94 2.91 2.22
CA LEU A 114 0.85 2.09 1.72
C LEU A 114 1.35 0.84 1.00
N ARG A 115 2.32 0.99 0.09
CA ARG A 115 2.91 -0.12 -0.67
C ARG A 115 3.67 -1.09 0.22
N TYR A 116 4.45 -0.58 1.18
CA TYR A 116 5.14 -1.42 2.14
C TYR A 116 4.15 -2.23 3.00
N LYS A 117 3.03 -1.63 3.42
CA LYS A 117 1.97 -2.36 4.14
C LYS A 117 1.33 -3.46 3.30
N GLN A 118 1.04 -3.19 2.03
CA GLN A 118 0.50 -4.19 1.10
C GLN A 118 1.47 -5.34 0.88
N TRP A 119 2.75 -5.04 0.69
CA TRP A 119 3.80 -6.05 0.60
C TRP A 119 3.91 -6.89 1.87
N LEU A 120 3.88 -6.28 3.06
CA LEU A 120 3.95 -7.01 4.32
C LEU A 120 2.78 -8.02 4.47
N GLN A 121 1.61 -7.70 3.91
CA GLN A 121 0.46 -8.62 3.91
C GLN A 121 0.68 -9.83 3.00
N THR A 122 1.45 -9.71 1.91
CA THR A 122 1.78 -10.85 1.05
C THR A 122 2.87 -11.73 1.63
N GLN A 123 3.71 -11.20 2.52
CA GLN A 123 4.78 -11.95 3.21
C GLN A 123 4.31 -12.64 4.51
N ARG A 124 3.18 -12.21 5.10
CA ARG A 124 2.68 -12.79 6.35
C ARG A 124 2.08 -14.17 6.12
N THR A 125 2.89 -15.21 6.34
CA THR A 125 2.38 -16.55 6.66
C THR A 125 1.82 -16.52 8.07
N VAL A 126 0.49 -16.44 8.20
CA VAL A 126 -0.16 -16.43 9.52
C VAL A 126 -0.20 -17.88 10.02
N MET A 127 0.69 -18.23 10.95
CA MET A 127 0.51 -19.45 11.74
C MET A 127 -0.45 -19.12 12.89
N HIS A 128 -1.66 -19.68 12.85
CA HIS A 128 -2.57 -19.61 13.99
C HIS A 128 -2.08 -20.61 15.04
N ILE A 129 -1.58 -20.11 16.17
CA ILE A 129 -1.22 -20.92 17.33
C ILE A 129 -2.31 -20.71 18.37
N GLU A 130 -3.11 -21.75 18.62
CA GLU A 130 -4.05 -21.74 19.73
C GLU A 130 -3.28 -21.84 21.06
N HIS A 131 -3.53 -20.91 21.98
CA HIS A 131 -2.96 -20.92 23.32
C HIS A 131 -4.06 -21.19 24.35
N LYS A 132 -3.95 -22.32 25.07
CA LYS A 132 -4.78 -22.60 26.24
C LYS A 132 -4.20 -21.89 27.46
N ALA A 133 -5.02 -21.16 28.22
CA ALA A 133 -4.58 -20.44 29.41
C ALA A 133 -3.95 -21.40 30.44
N GLY A 134 -2.78 -21.05 30.98
CA GLY A 134 -2.04 -21.85 31.96
C GLY A 134 -1.20 -23.01 31.38
N ASP A 135 -1.22 -23.22 30.06
CA ASP A 135 -0.51 -24.33 29.41
C ASP A 135 0.95 -23.98 29.04
N LYS A 136 1.25 -22.69 28.87
CA LYS A 136 2.60 -22.17 28.56
C LYS A 136 2.85 -20.87 29.33
N LEU A 137 4.07 -20.73 29.83
CA LEU A 137 4.59 -19.49 30.43
C LEU A 137 5.62 -18.89 29.48
N PHE A 138 5.43 -17.62 29.12
CA PHE A 138 6.40 -16.88 28.30
C PHE A 138 7.25 -16.01 29.22
N VAL A 139 8.57 -16.03 29.01
CA VAL A 139 9.54 -15.24 29.77
C VAL A 139 10.24 -14.28 28.81
N ASP A 140 10.08 -12.98 29.02
CA ASP A 140 10.75 -11.94 28.23
C ASP A 140 11.78 -11.20 29.10
N TYR A 141 13.05 -11.25 28.68
CA TYR A 141 14.12 -10.55 29.36
C TYR A 141 14.23 -9.13 28.79
N ALA A 142 14.24 -8.12 29.64
CA ALA A 142 14.16 -6.72 29.22
C ALA A 142 15.36 -6.23 28.38
N GLY A 143 16.40 -7.04 28.21
CA GLY A 143 17.64 -6.77 27.46
C GLY A 143 18.54 -5.72 28.10
N LYS A 144 17.97 -4.61 28.58
CA LYS A 144 18.65 -3.56 29.33
C LYS A 144 18.75 -3.95 30.79
N ARG A 145 19.99 -4.03 31.30
CA ARG A 145 20.26 -4.30 32.72
C ARG A 145 19.86 -3.12 33.59
N LEU A 146 19.35 -3.43 34.79
CA LEU A 146 18.88 -2.44 35.75
C LEU A 146 19.92 -2.32 36.87
N THR A 147 20.33 -1.10 37.18
CA THR A 147 21.25 -0.84 38.29
C THR A 147 20.45 -0.45 39.52
N VAL A 148 20.55 -1.24 40.59
CA VAL A 148 19.92 -1.00 41.87
C VAL A 148 21.00 -0.75 42.92
N MET A 149 20.80 0.25 43.76
CA MET A 149 21.69 0.47 44.90
C MET A 149 21.38 -0.54 46.00
N ASP A 150 22.37 -1.32 46.42
CA ASP A 150 22.24 -2.19 47.58
C ASP A 150 22.10 -1.33 48.85
N ALA A 151 21.00 -1.52 49.58
CA ALA A 151 20.68 -0.77 50.78
C ALA A 151 21.68 -1.01 51.94
N THR A 152 22.42 -2.12 51.91
CA THR A 152 23.36 -2.50 52.97
C THR A 152 24.76 -1.99 52.70
N THR A 153 25.23 -2.12 51.45
CA THR A 153 26.61 -1.81 51.05
C THR A 153 26.74 -0.45 50.38
N ASN A 154 25.62 0.18 50.01
CA ASN A 154 25.54 1.42 49.25
C ASN A 154 26.39 1.38 47.96
N GLN A 155 26.44 0.22 47.33
CA GLN A 155 27.14 -0.02 46.07
C GLN A 155 26.12 -0.29 44.94
N PRO A 156 26.40 0.13 43.70
CA PRO A 156 25.54 -0.16 42.56
C PRO A 156 25.68 -1.64 42.16
N VAL A 157 24.56 -2.36 42.16
CA VAL A 157 24.47 -3.76 41.72
C VAL A 157 23.65 -3.83 40.44
N ILE A 158 24.15 -4.58 39.46
CA ILE A 158 23.53 -4.72 38.14
C ILE A 158 22.70 -6.00 38.13
N TYR A 159 21.42 -5.87 37.80
CA TYR A 159 20.47 -6.99 37.70
C TYR A 159 19.98 -7.19 36.26
N GLU A 160 19.74 -8.45 35.94
CA GLU A 160 18.91 -8.85 34.81
C GLU A 160 17.50 -9.14 35.34
N PHE A 161 16.49 -8.62 34.66
CA PHE A 161 15.10 -8.83 35.04
C PHE A 161 14.28 -9.28 33.84
N PHE A 162 13.24 -10.05 34.12
CA PHE A 162 12.33 -10.58 33.13
C PHE A 162 10.89 -10.36 33.57
N LEU A 163 9.98 -10.39 32.60
CA LEU A 163 8.54 -10.47 32.82
C LEU A 163 8.09 -11.87 32.42
N ALA A 164 7.21 -12.47 33.23
CA ALA A 164 6.62 -13.78 32.93
C ALA A 164 5.10 -13.65 32.84
N SER A 165 4.51 -14.19 31.78
CA SER A 165 3.07 -14.10 31.47
C SER A 165 2.54 -15.37 30.84
#